data_AF-A0A2M7FB76-F1
#
_entry.id   AF-A0A2M7FB76-F1
#
_cell.length_a   1.000
_cell.length_b   1.000
_cell.length_c   1.000
_cell.angle_alpha   90.00
_cell.angle_beta   90.00
_cell.angle_gamma   90.00
#
_symmetry.space_group_name_H-M   'P 1'
#
loop_
_entity.id
_entity.type
_entity.pdbx_description
1 polymer ?
#
loop_
_entity_poly.entity_id
_entity_poly.type
_entity_poly.pdbx_seq_one_letter_code
_entity_poly.pdbx_strand_id
1 'polypeptide(L)'
;MADSAAYILRKIKRPPAIRQLIGILFLIILAVIGRPSWPGLFMTGTLLSIAGIAIRFWAGGYVKKDKELATTGPYAYVRNPL
;
A
#
# COMPACT_ATOMS: atom_id res chain seq x y z
N MET A 1 30.94 -8.48 -3.26
CA MET A 1 30.36 -8.57 -4.62
C MET A 1 29.37 -9.72 -4.78
N ALA A 2 29.59 -10.89 -4.18
CA ALA A 2 28.65 -12.02 -4.21
C ALA A 2 27.27 -11.71 -3.59
N ASP A 3 27.23 -10.95 -2.48
CA ASP A 3 25.97 -10.61 -1.79
C ASP A 3 25.06 -9.66 -2.56
N SER A 4 25.63 -8.75 -3.34
CA SER A 4 24.87 -7.80 -4.18
C SER A 4 24.15 -8.52 -5.32
N ALA A 5 24.81 -9.50 -5.94
CA ALA A 5 24.21 -10.32 -6.98
C ALA A 5 23.09 -11.21 -6.43
N ALA A 6 23.31 -11.86 -5.28
CA ALA A 6 22.30 -12.67 -4.60
C ALA A 6 21.08 -11.83 -4.17
N TYR A 7 21.29 -10.59 -3.69
CA TYR A 7 20.23 -9.65 -3.34
C TYR A 7 19.38 -9.25 -4.55
N ILE A 8 20.01 -8.88 -5.66
CA ILE A 8 19.33 -8.52 -6.92
C ILE A 8 18.52 -9.70 -7.45
N LEU A 9 19.10 -10.91 -7.45
CA LEU A 9 18.43 -12.13 -7.88
C LEU A 9 17.22 -12.47 -7.00
N ARG A 10 17.30 -12.27 -5.68
CA ARG A 10 16.15 -12.43 -4.77
C ARG A 10 15.04 -11.40 -5.01
N LYS A 11 15.41 -10.14 -5.27
CA LYS A 11 14.48 -9.04 -5.57
C LYS A 11 13.73 -9.26 -6.90
N ILE A 12 14.38 -9.87 -7.88
CA ILE A 12 13.78 -10.24 -9.18
C ILE A 12 12.85 -11.46 -9.04
N LYS A 13 13.20 -12.44 -8.19
CA LYS A 13 12.46 -13.71 -8.05
C LYS A 13 11.04 -13.55 -7.49
N ARG A 14 10.73 -12.42 -6.85
CA ARG A 14 9.37 -12.03 -6.47
C ARG A 14 9.17 -10.58 -6.90
N PRO A 15 8.53 -10.29 -8.03
CA PRO A 15 8.19 -8.91 -8.38
C PRO A 15 6.90 -8.52 -7.63
N PRO A 16 6.98 -7.93 -6.42
CA PRO A 16 5.78 -7.48 -5.69
C PRO A 16 4.94 -6.50 -6.53
N ALA A 17 5.59 -5.79 -7.45
CA ALA A 17 4.98 -4.85 -8.37
C ALA A 17 3.91 -5.47 -9.28
N ILE A 18 4.09 -6.70 -9.78
CA ILE A 18 3.09 -7.34 -10.65
C ILE A 18 1.81 -7.62 -9.87
N ARG A 19 1.94 -8.17 -8.66
CA ARG A 19 0.78 -8.49 -7.81
C ARG A 19 0.01 -7.22 -7.42
N GLN A 20 0.74 -6.15 -7.14
CA GLN A 20 0.16 -4.85 -6.81
C GLN A 20 -0.52 -4.21 -8.02
N LEU A 21 0.10 -4.28 -9.20
CA LEU A 21 -0.46 -3.78 -10.46
C LEU A 21 -1.75 -4.51 -10.83
N ILE A 22 -1.74 -5.85 -10.77
CA ILE A 22 -2.93 -6.68 -11.04
C ILE A 22 -4.06 -6.31 -10.07
N GLY A 23 -3.76 -6.15 -8.78
CA GLY A 23 -4.77 -5.76 -7.78
C GLY A 23 -5.37 -4.38 -8.06
N ILE A 24 -4.56 -3.38 -8.41
CA ILE A 24 -5.02 -2.03 -8.75
C ILE A 24 -5.88 -2.06 -10.02
N LEU A 25 -5.42 -2.76 -11.06
CA LEU A 25 -6.17 -2.89 -12.32
C LEU A 25 -7.53 -3.54 -12.08
N PHE A 26 -7.55 -4.62 -11.30
CA PHE A 26 -8.78 -5.33 -10.93
C PHE A 26 -9.76 -4.43 -10.17
N LEU A 27 -9.26 -3.65 -9.21
CA LEU A 27 -10.08 -2.69 -8.46
C LEU A 27 -10.69 -1.61 -9.37
N ILE A 28 -9.92 -1.06 -10.31
CA ILE A 28 -10.42 -0.07 -11.28
C ILE A 28 -11.52 -0.68 -12.16
N ILE A 29 -11.29 -1.87 -12.70
CA ILE A 29 -12.28 -2.57 -13.55
C ILE A 29 -13.60 -2.77 -12.79
N LEU A 30 -13.53 -3.27 -11.55
CA LEU A 30 -14.71 -3.46 -10.71
C LEU A 30 -15.41 -2.15 -10.36
N ALA A 31 -14.66 -1.07 -10.11
CA ALA A 31 -15.23 0.24 -9.81
C ALA A 31 -15.95 0.86 -11.02
N VAL A 32 -15.46 0.64 -12.25
CA VAL A 32 -16.05 1.19 -13.48
C VAL A 32 -17.27 0.39 -13.95
N ILE A 33 -17.19 -0.94 -13.90
CA ILE A 33 -18.28 -1.82 -14.36
C ILE A 33 -19.34 -1.99 -13.25
N GLY A 34 -18.95 -1.80 -12.00
CA GLY A 34 -19.81 -1.92 -10.83
C GLY A 34 -21.00 -0.96 -10.91
N ARG A 35 -22.21 -1.51 -10.76
CA ARG A 35 -23.44 -0.73 -10.63
C ARG A 35 -23.86 -0.75 -9.16
N PRO A 36 -23.45 0.23 -8.34
CA PRO A 36 -23.75 0.22 -6.92
C PRO A 36 -25.26 0.35 -6.71
N SER A 37 -25.86 -0.64 -6.04
CA SER A 37 -27.27 -0.60 -5.64
C SER A 37 -27.54 0.48 -4.60
N TRP A 38 -26.52 0.87 -3.83
CA TRP A 38 -26.56 1.92 -2.82
C TRP A 38 -25.43 2.93 -3.03
N PRO A 39 -25.64 3.97 -3.85
CA PRO A 39 -24.59 4.94 -4.18
C PRO A 39 -24.00 5.64 -2.95
N GLY A 40 -24.82 5.91 -1.93
CA GLY A 40 -24.37 6.53 -0.68
C GLY A 40 -23.34 5.69 0.07
N LEU A 41 -23.59 4.37 0.21
CA LEU A 41 -22.65 3.45 0.85
C LEU A 41 -21.36 3.28 0.05
N PHE A 42 -21.47 3.28 -1.28
CA PHE A 42 -20.30 3.26 -2.15
C PHE A 42 -19.42 4.49 -1.90
N MET A 43 -20.01 5.68 -1.89
CA MET A 43 -19.29 6.94 -1.69
C MET A 43 -18.59 7.00 -0.32
N THR A 44 -19.29 6.63 0.76
CA THR A 44 -18.70 6.62 2.12
C THR A 44 -17.59 5.59 2.25
N GLY A 45 -17.76 4.39 1.66
CA GLY A 45 -16.73 3.37 1.59
C GLY A 45 -15.49 3.81 0.79
N THR A 46 -15.69 4.53 -0.33
CA THR A 46 -14.59 5.11 -1.11
C THR A 46 -13.84 6.16 -0.31
N LEU A 47 -14.53 7.10 0.35
CA LEU A 47 -13.91 8.11 1.20
C LEU A 47 -13.09 7.48 2.34
N LEU A 48 -13.65 6.48 3.02
CA LEU A 48 -12.95 5.75 4.08
C LEU A 48 -11.70 5.03 3.54
N SER A 49 -11.80 4.43 2.35
CA SER A 49 -10.66 3.76 1.70
C SER A 49 -9.55 4.75 1.33
N ILE A 50 -9.89 5.93 0.80
CA ILE A 50 -8.94 7.00 0.49
C ILE A 50 -8.24 7.47 1.78
N ALA A 51 -8.98 7.66 2.87
CA ALA A 51 -8.40 8.04 4.16
C ALA A 51 -7.38 6.98 4.65
N GLY A 52 -7.71 5.69 4.55
CA GLY A 52 -6.78 4.62 4.88
C GLY A 52 -5.52 4.61 4.01
N ILE A 53 -5.65 4.84 2.70
CA ILE A 53 -4.52 4.96 1.77
C ILE A 53 -3.64 6.16 2.12
N ALA A 54 -4.25 7.31 2.47
CA ALA A 54 -3.52 8.50 2.87
C ALA A 54 -2.68 8.26 4.13
N ILE A 55 -3.23 7.57 5.14
CA ILE A 55 -2.49 7.20 6.36
C ILE A 55 -1.29 6.31 6.01
N ARG A 56 -1.47 5.31 5.13
CA ARG A 56 -0.38 4.44 4.68
C ARG A 56 0.71 5.20 3.94
N PHE A 57 0.32 6.14 3.08
CA PHE A 57 1.26 7.01 2.36
C PHE A 57 2.05 7.89 3.33
N TRP A 58 1.36 8.50 4.31
CA TRP A 58 1.97 9.29 5.35
C TRP A 58 2.97 8.45 6.16
N ALA A 59 2.58 7.23 6.57
CA ALA A 59 3.45 6.30 7.29
C ALA A 59 4.70 5.94 6.47
N GLY A 60 4.53 5.67 5.17
CA GLY A 60 5.64 5.38 4.25
C GLY A 60 6.73 6.46 4.23
N GLY A 61 6.37 7.73 4.46
CA GLY A 61 7.33 8.84 4.56
C GLY A 61 8.18 8.83 5.83
N TYR A 62 7.72 8.18 6.90
CA TYR A 62 8.42 8.11 8.19
C TYR A 62 9.24 6.82 8.35
N VAL A 63 9.02 5.82 7.50
CA VAL A 63 9.78 4.55 7.56
C VAL A 63 11.16 4.72 6.96
N LYS A 64 12.19 4.72 7.82
CA LYS A 64 13.59 4.54 7.43
C LYS A 64 14.03 3.10 7.68
N LYS A 65 13.75 2.21 6.72
CA LYS A 65 14.09 0.77 6.84
C LYS A 65 15.57 0.58 7.18
N ASP A 66 15.84 -0.29 8.13
CA ASP A 66 17.17 -0.77 8.53
C ASP A 66 18.16 0.33 8.99
N LYS A 67 17.65 1.51 9.36
CA LYS A 67 18.47 2.59 9.95
C LYS A 67 18.03 2.97 11.35
N GLU A 68 16.74 3.27 11.52
CA GLU A 68 16.20 3.90 12.73
C GLU A 68 14.78 3.36 12.99
N LEU A 69 14.41 3.17 14.26
CA LEU A 69 13.02 2.83 14.60
C LEU A 69 12.14 4.06 14.37
N ALA A 70 11.12 3.94 13.50
CA ALA A 70 10.17 5.01 13.27
C ALA A 70 9.26 5.18 14.51
N THR A 71 9.34 6.32 15.19
CA THR A 71 8.53 6.66 16.37
C THR A 71 7.70 7.92 16.18
N THR A 72 7.86 8.60 15.05
CA THR A 72 7.20 9.87 14.72
C THR A 72 6.15 9.69 13.63
N GLY A 73 5.25 10.66 13.51
CA GLY A 73 4.14 10.58 12.56
C GLY A 73 3.14 9.46 12.94
N PRO A 74 2.63 8.68 11.98
CA PRO A 74 1.65 7.61 12.24
C PRO A 74 2.13 6.53 13.21
N TYR A 75 3.44 6.29 13.23
CA TYR A 75 4.07 5.28 14.09
C TYR A 75 4.03 5.66 15.58
N ALA A 76 3.73 6.92 15.91
CA ALA A 76 3.51 7.34 17.30
C ALA A 76 2.19 6.80 17.88
N TYR A 77 1.19 6.57 17.02
CA TYR A 77 -0.15 6.15 17.44
C TYR A 77 -0.32 4.63 17.42
N VAL A 78 0.26 3.96 16.42
CA VAL A 78 0.14 2.50 16.24
C VAL A 78 1.45 1.88 15.76
N ARG A 79 1.70 0.63 16.13
CA ARG A 79 2.96 -0.08 15.79
C ARG A 79 3.11 -0.41 14.30
N ASN A 80 2.00 -0.64 13.60
CA ASN A 80 2.01 -0.93 12.17
C ASN A 80 0.90 -0.16 11.42
N PRO A 81 1.11 1.13 11.12
CA PRO A 81 0.18 1.96 10.34
C PRO A 81 0.24 1.70 8.82
N LEU A 82 1.14 0.83 8.36
CA LEU A 82 1.38 0.52 6.94
C LEU A 82 0.61 -0.73 6.50
#